data_AF-A0A2N6A328-F1
#
_entry.id   AF-A0A2N6A328-F1
#
_cell.length_a   1.000
_cell.length_b   1.000
_cell.length_c   1.000
_cell.angle_alpha   90.00
_cell.angle_beta   90.00
_cell.angle_gamma   90.00
#
_symmetry.space_group_name_H-M   'P 1'
#
loop_
_entity.id
_entity.type
_entity.pdbx_description
1 polymer ?
#
loop_
_entity_poly.entity_id
_entity_poly.type
_entity_poly.pdbx_seq_one_letter_code
_entity_poly.pdbx_strand_id
1 'polypeptide(L)'
;MKCSKKIFQSLFLVLFVLSFSSFVSVGHSANQYQYGRDTNDYVEGRLIKAKGSGAVYQVGSDGKKYVFPGVKTYNTWEDGFDNVEEVDVDELDQYEDGGVITVQPGSKLVTTQNTAKVYAVGEGGKLFHVPSEQTARNLYGEAWALNVEDIDPGIFAISYKNTGKEVSENVLPDGTLVQDEETEDLYLIQDNQKRLVKPYAYGTNKLYKKSVVRLNNLENRFEAGEALKIQERRINQYSPIDDEEDFVVICHQPLTAASNNPQTIKVSTKALAAHLAHGDTEGECPDQEYPEPGDTCDNVVVDYRPAEGGTYWQDLGLDMTGQEKITRYRIRWSSGYWSPWYTRGVDDIDWKDPNRRVWSYFDDHSYQVEWCQTINDDLSDISCAGGEEPKLAEGSPAGNDYWSDLGLDTSAHPEIKKYRIQWYSGAWSPEWYYPGENDVDWALDTRRVWSYFDDHNYKYVYCPSEDSDNDGDDNDDGDGDGDEEESFVYTNDDMGFMLTFPSEWQDYIVAETASSTTFGLEGDDDMFVVYPMTLAEWEDYQNQVPQYSHYIDENEDYVYVYSQGQDTLDSLIDEALLIDSIIDTFEFIED
;
A
#
# COMPACT_ATOMS: atom_id res chain seq x y z
N MET A 1 19.13 51.49 -43.92
CA MET A 1 19.55 50.18 -44.47
C MET A 1 18.46 49.19 -44.03
N LYS A 2 17.44 48.80 -44.83
CA LYS A 2 17.41 47.76 -45.90
C LYS A 2 18.37 46.61 -45.58
N CYS A 3 18.02 45.32 -45.49
CA CYS A 3 17.00 44.44 -46.10
C CYS A 3 16.90 43.18 -45.18
N SER A 4 15.99 42.20 -45.25
CA SER A 4 15.22 41.64 -46.37
C SER A 4 14.10 40.72 -45.82
N LYS A 5 12.88 40.90 -46.34
CA LYS A 5 11.79 39.91 -46.35
C LYS A 5 12.12 38.80 -47.35
N LYS A 6 11.78 37.54 -47.04
CA LYS A 6 11.47 36.55 -48.07
C LYS A 6 10.04 36.03 -47.90
N ILE A 7 9.29 36.28 -48.97
CA ILE A 7 7.94 35.81 -49.28
C ILE A 7 8.10 34.47 -50.00
N PHE A 8 7.27 33.48 -49.68
CA PHE A 8 6.96 32.39 -50.59
C PHE A 8 5.43 32.31 -50.74
N GLN A 9 4.95 32.76 -51.89
CA GLN A 9 3.63 32.43 -52.43
C GLN A 9 3.80 31.18 -53.30
N SER A 10 2.95 30.18 -53.11
CA SER A 10 2.51 29.30 -54.20
C SER A 10 1.06 28.89 -53.96
N LEU A 11 0.24 29.34 -54.90
CA LEU A 11 -1.15 28.98 -55.15
C LEU A 11 -1.26 27.48 -55.46
N PHE A 12 -2.24 26.76 -54.89
CA PHE A 12 -2.89 25.69 -55.63
C PHE A 12 -4.39 25.64 -55.34
N LEU A 13 -5.12 25.74 -56.45
CA LEU A 13 -6.55 25.76 -56.67
C LEU A 13 -7.14 24.36 -56.36
N VAL A 14 -8.16 24.27 -55.50
CA VAL A 14 -9.00 23.07 -55.42
C VAL A 14 -10.42 23.44 -55.86
N LEU A 15 -10.81 22.86 -57.00
CA LEU A 15 -12.12 22.99 -57.63
C LEU A 15 -13.21 22.42 -56.71
N PHE A 16 -14.26 23.21 -56.50
CA PHE A 16 -15.54 22.76 -55.95
C PHE A 16 -16.35 22.13 -57.10
N VAL A 17 -16.41 20.80 -57.15
CA VAL A 17 -17.30 20.08 -58.08
C VAL A 17 -18.63 19.85 -57.36
N LEU A 18 -19.64 20.64 -57.75
CA LEU A 18 -21.04 20.38 -57.44
C LEU A 18 -21.52 19.19 -58.28
N SER A 19 -21.56 17.99 -57.69
CA SER A 19 -22.34 16.87 -58.22
C SER A 19 -23.72 16.87 -57.58
N PHE A 20 -24.71 17.31 -58.35
CA PHE A 20 -26.13 17.19 -58.07
C PHE A 20 -26.53 15.71 -58.23
N SER A 21 -26.56 14.96 -57.12
CA SER A 21 -27.17 13.65 -57.06
C SER A 21 -28.58 13.82 -56.50
N SER A 22 -29.59 13.66 -57.36
CA SER A 22 -30.99 13.60 -56.97
C SER A 22 -31.23 12.42 -56.04
N PHE A 23 -31.23 12.65 -54.73
CA PHE A 23 -31.80 11.70 -53.79
C PHE A 23 -33.32 11.85 -53.81
N VAL A 24 -33.98 10.80 -54.26
CA VAL A 24 -35.41 10.60 -54.06
C VAL A 24 -35.66 10.58 -52.56
N SER A 25 -36.43 11.55 -52.07
CA SER A 25 -37.02 11.51 -50.74
C SER A 25 -37.98 10.32 -50.69
N VAL A 26 -37.50 9.20 -50.15
CA VAL A 26 -38.39 8.25 -49.50
C VAL A 26 -38.66 8.85 -48.14
N GLY A 27 -39.83 9.47 -48.00
CA GLY A 27 -40.35 9.90 -46.71
C GLY A 27 -40.41 8.70 -45.79
N HIS A 28 -39.38 8.52 -44.97
CA HIS A 28 -39.55 7.80 -43.72
C HIS A 28 -40.39 8.72 -42.86
N SER A 29 -41.66 8.36 -42.73
CA SER A 29 -42.48 8.75 -41.60
C SER A 29 -41.66 8.43 -40.36
N ALA A 30 -41.05 9.44 -39.75
CA ALA A 30 -40.60 9.32 -38.37
C ALA A 30 -41.88 9.14 -37.56
N ASN A 31 -42.22 7.88 -37.28
CA ASN A 31 -43.07 7.56 -36.16
C ASN A 31 -42.37 8.22 -34.96
N GLN A 32 -42.88 9.37 -34.53
CA GLN A 32 -42.59 9.89 -33.20
C GLN A 32 -43.20 8.88 -32.23
N TYR A 33 -42.40 7.88 -31.87
CA TYR A 33 -42.60 7.14 -30.63
C TYR A 33 -42.29 8.15 -29.52
N GLN A 34 -43.34 8.76 -28.97
CA GLN A 34 -43.24 9.30 -27.61
C GLN A 34 -43.00 8.11 -26.70
N TYR A 35 -41.73 7.87 -26.36
CA TYR A 35 -41.37 6.98 -25.29
C TYR A 35 -41.65 7.74 -23.98
N GLY A 36 -42.85 7.57 -23.43
CA GLY A 36 -43.05 7.82 -22.02
C GLY A 36 -42.25 6.76 -21.28
N ARG A 37 -41.06 7.13 -20.81
CA ARG A 37 -40.22 6.24 -20.02
C ARG A 37 -40.88 6.11 -18.65
N ASP A 38 -41.24 4.89 -18.25
CA ASP A 38 -41.58 4.61 -16.86
C ASP A 38 -40.38 5.02 -15.99
N THR A 39 -40.61 5.51 -14.77
CA THR A 39 -39.56 5.96 -13.83
C THR A 39 -38.52 4.89 -13.48
N ASN A 40 -38.73 3.65 -13.94
CA ASN A 40 -37.90 2.47 -13.65
C ASN A 40 -37.08 2.01 -14.86
N ASP A 41 -37.05 2.77 -15.96
CA ASP A 41 -36.23 2.47 -17.13
C ASP A 41 -35.16 3.58 -17.21
N TYR A 42 -34.14 3.53 -16.37
CA TYR A 42 -32.99 4.42 -16.48
C TYR A 42 -31.73 3.62 -16.13
N VAL A 43 -30.56 4.18 -16.42
CA VAL A 43 -29.30 3.54 -16.06
C VAL A 43 -28.60 4.43 -15.04
N GLU A 44 -28.50 3.91 -13.81
CA GLU A 44 -27.83 4.57 -12.70
C GLU A 44 -26.36 4.84 -13.04
N GLY A 45 -25.85 6.02 -12.68
CA GLY A 45 -24.46 6.41 -12.90
C GLY A 45 -24.15 6.91 -14.31
N ARG A 46 -25.13 6.94 -15.23
CA ARG A 46 -24.93 7.52 -16.58
C ARG A 46 -24.43 8.95 -16.47
N LEU A 47 -23.36 9.26 -17.22
CA LEU A 47 -22.85 10.61 -17.40
C LEU A 47 -23.38 11.16 -18.72
N ILE A 48 -24.18 12.23 -18.66
CA ILE A 48 -24.84 12.80 -19.83
C ILE A 48 -24.60 14.30 -19.93
N LYS A 49 -24.57 14.82 -21.15
CA LYS A 49 -24.57 16.26 -21.43
C LYS A 49 -25.44 16.58 -22.64
N ALA A 50 -26.01 17.78 -22.68
CA ALA A 50 -26.72 18.24 -23.87
C ALA A 50 -25.74 18.58 -25.02
N LYS A 51 -26.15 18.32 -26.27
CA LYS A 51 -25.41 18.74 -27.48
C LYS A 51 -25.04 20.22 -27.42
N GLY A 52 -23.75 20.53 -27.57
CA GLY A 52 -23.24 21.90 -27.52
C GLY A 52 -23.19 22.55 -26.13
N SER A 53 -23.54 21.82 -25.06
CA SER A 53 -23.37 22.25 -23.67
C SER A 53 -22.06 21.74 -23.07
N GLY A 54 -21.52 22.50 -22.11
CA GLY A 54 -20.38 22.08 -21.27
C GLY A 54 -20.78 21.51 -19.91
N ALA A 55 -22.06 21.54 -19.55
CA ALA A 55 -22.56 21.01 -18.29
C ALA A 55 -22.70 19.49 -18.37
N VAL A 56 -22.07 18.78 -17.43
CA VAL A 56 -22.14 17.32 -17.30
C VAL A 56 -23.03 16.97 -16.12
N TYR A 57 -23.87 15.97 -16.31
CA TYR A 57 -24.80 15.46 -15.29
C TYR A 57 -24.54 13.98 -15.06
N GLN A 58 -24.74 13.52 -13.81
CA GLN A 58 -24.85 12.10 -13.48
C GLN A 58 -26.31 11.75 -13.19
N VAL A 59 -26.80 10.61 -13.67
CA VAL A 59 -28.10 10.05 -13.25
C VAL A 59 -27.92 9.30 -11.92
N GLY A 60 -28.67 9.70 -10.88
CA GLY A 60 -28.59 9.11 -9.54
C GLY A 60 -29.44 7.85 -9.38
N SER A 61 -29.34 7.21 -8.20
CA SER A 61 -30.12 6.04 -7.78
C SER A 61 -31.63 6.30 -7.65
N ASP A 62 -32.04 7.57 -7.70
CA ASP A 62 -33.44 8.00 -7.68
C ASP A 62 -33.96 8.37 -9.08
N GLY A 63 -33.16 8.14 -10.13
CA GLY A 63 -33.52 8.46 -11.51
C GLY A 63 -33.46 9.95 -11.85
N LYS A 64 -32.91 10.81 -10.97
CA LYS A 64 -32.73 12.24 -11.24
C LYS A 64 -31.36 12.56 -11.82
N LYS A 65 -31.25 13.70 -12.49
CA LYS A 65 -29.96 14.22 -12.98
C LYS A 65 -29.33 15.18 -11.98
N TYR A 66 -28.07 14.95 -11.64
CA TYR A 66 -27.28 15.77 -10.73
C TYR A 66 -26.15 16.44 -11.50
N VAL A 67 -26.04 17.77 -11.39
CA VAL A 67 -25.06 18.53 -12.16
C VAL A 67 -23.71 18.56 -11.46
N PHE A 68 -22.63 18.34 -12.21
CA PHE A 68 -21.29 18.67 -11.74
C PHE A 68 -21.07 20.19 -11.82
N PRO A 69 -20.71 20.86 -10.70
CA PRO A 69 -20.57 22.31 -10.69
C PRO A 69 -19.33 22.80 -11.47
N GLY A 70 -18.38 21.90 -11.76
CA GLY A 70 -17.20 22.20 -12.57
C GLY A 70 -16.22 21.04 -12.63
N VAL A 71 -15.17 21.21 -13.44
CA VAL A 71 -14.15 20.17 -13.69
C VAL A 71 -13.39 19.74 -12.43
N LYS A 72 -13.23 20.64 -11.46
CA LYS A 72 -12.56 20.37 -10.18
C LYS A 72 -13.30 19.29 -9.39
N THR A 73 -14.61 19.44 -9.21
CA THR A 73 -15.47 18.42 -8.60
C THR A 73 -15.59 17.18 -9.46
N TYR A 74 -15.72 17.33 -10.78
CA TYR A 74 -15.81 16.20 -11.70
C TYR A 74 -14.60 15.26 -11.60
N ASN A 75 -13.38 15.83 -11.54
CA ASN A 75 -12.14 15.06 -11.46
C ASN A 75 -11.96 14.29 -10.13
N THR A 76 -12.74 14.63 -9.09
CA THR A 76 -12.77 13.81 -7.86
C THR A 76 -13.57 12.53 -8.03
N TRP A 77 -14.38 12.40 -9.08
CA TRP A 77 -15.23 11.24 -9.35
C TRP A 77 -14.83 10.49 -10.63
N GLU A 78 -14.37 11.19 -11.67
CA GLU A 78 -14.16 10.62 -13.01
C GLU A 78 -12.77 10.92 -13.57
N ASP A 79 -12.32 10.09 -14.53
CA ASP A 79 -11.06 10.25 -15.27
C ASP A 79 -11.36 10.66 -16.72
N GLY A 80 -11.39 11.98 -16.96
CA GLY A 80 -11.69 12.51 -18.30
C GLY A 80 -13.15 12.37 -18.70
N PHE A 81 -13.45 12.67 -19.97
CA PHE A 81 -14.83 12.83 -20.46
C PHE A 81 -15.28 11.72 -21.43
N ASP A 82 -14.49 10.66 -21.58
CA ASP A 82 -14.73 9.60 -22.58
C ASP A 82 -16.05 8.86 -22.35
N ASN A 83 -16.47 8.76 -21.08
CA ASN A 83 -17.73 8.13 -20.67
C ASN A 83 -18.93 9.10 -20.67
N VAL A 84 -18.75 10.37 -21.09
CA VAL A 84 -19.85 11.35 -21.12
C VAL A 84 -20.61 11.26 -22.43
N GLU A 85 -21.84 10.80 -22.35
CA GLU A 85 -22.75 10.67 -23.49
C GLU A 85 -23.34 12.02 -23.87
N GLU A 86 -23.35 12.33 -25.18
CA GLU A 86 -24.00 13.53 -25.70
C GLU A 86 -25.44 13.22 -26.13
N VAL A 87 -26.42 13.82 -25.45
CA VAL A 87 -27.85 13.61 -25.65
C VAL A 87 -28.56 14.88 -26.14
N ASP A 88 -29.75 14.73 -26.73
CA ASP A 88 -30.59 15.87 -27.06
C ASP A 88 -31.20 16.48 -25.79
N VAL A 89 -31.51 17.79 -25.83
CA VAL A 89 -32.13 18.49 -24.68
C VAL A 89 -33.45 17.83 -24.27
N ASP A 90 -34.24 17.36 -25.23
CA ASP A 90 -35.50 16.67 -24.99
C ASP A 90 -35.31 15.35 -24.20
N GLU A 91 -34.16 14.67 -24.32
CA GLU A 91 -33.82 13.50 -23.49
C GLU A 91 -33.36 13.95 -22.09
N LEU A 92 -32.51 14.98 -22.03
CA LEU A 92 -32.05 15.52 -20.75
C LEU A 92 -33.22 16.00 -19.88
N ASP A 93 -34.25 16.61 -20.48
CA ASP A 93 -35.46 17.10 -19.80
C ASP A 93 -36.36 15.98 -19.27
N GLN A 94 -36.11 14.72 -19.62
CA GLN A 94 -36.82 13.56 -19.05
C GLN A 94 -36.38 13.26 -17.62
N TYR A 95 -35.18 13.68 -17.24
CA TYR A 95 -34.65 13.52 -15.89
C TYR A 95 -35.00 14.74 -15.04
N GLU A 96 -35.67 14.55 -13.90
CA GLU A 96 -35.86 15.64 -12.94
C GLU A 96 -34.52 16.13 -12.39
N ASP A 97 -34.42 17.41 -12.03
CA ASP A 97 -33.23 17.96 -11.40
C ASP A 97 -33.09 17.43 -9.96
N GLY A 98 -31.98 16.74 -9.69
CA GLY A 98 -31.67 16.17 -8.37
C GLY A 98 -30.87 17.09 -7.47
N GLY A 99 -30.10 18.02 -8.05
CA GLY A 99 -29.23 18.95 -7.32
C GLY A 99 -27.83 19.02 -7.90
N VAL A 100 -26.87 19.38 -7.04
CA VAL A 100 -25.46 19.60 -7.43
C VAL A 100 -24.57 18.59 -6.73
N ILE A 101 -23.70 17.94 -7.49
CA ILE A 101 -22.73 16.97 -7.00
C ILE A 101 -21.65 17.69 -6.17
N THR A 102 -21.32 17.12 -5.01
CA THR A 102 -20.21 17.57 -4.16
C THR A 102 -18.90 16.89 -4.53
N VAL A 103 -17.79 17.39 -4.00
CA VAL A 103 -16.51 16.67 -3.99
C VAL A 103 -16.71 15.25 -3.44
N GLN A 104 -16.01 14.25 -4.00
CA GLN A 104 -16.09 12.87 -3.54
C GLN A 104 -15.68 12.79 -2.07
N PRO A 105 -16.47 12.14 -1.20
CA PRO A 105 -16.12 11.97 0.21
C PRO A 105 -14.71 11.38 0.38
N GLY A 106 -13.91 12.01 1.25
CA GLY A 106 -12.52 11.63 1.50
C GLY A 106 -11.52 11.98 0.38
N SER A 107 -11.93 12.57 -0.74
CA SER A 107 -11.01 12.86 -1.86
C SER A 107 -10.23 14.15 -1.74
N LYS A 108 -10.87 15.21 -1.25
CA LYS A 108 -10.27 16.54 -1.08
C LYS A 108 -10.77 17.17 0.21
N LEU A 109 -9.95 18.05 0.75
CA LEU A 109 -10.41 19.07 1.69
C LEU A 109 -11.06 20.22 0.92
N VAL A 110 -11.99 20.93 1.54
CA VAL A 110 -12.67 22.05 0.88
C VAL A 110 -12.65 23.32 1.73
N THR A 111 -12.63 24.45 1.04
CA THR A 111 -12.86 25.77 1.61
C THR A 111 -13.66 26.64 0.64
N THR A 112 -13.93 27.88 1.02
CA THR A 112 -14.54 28.87 0.14
C THR A 112 -14.11 30.27 0.55
N GLN A 113 -14.15 31.23 -0.37
CA GLN A 113 -13.74 32.63 -0.17
C GLN A 113 -14.42 33.33 1.02
N ASN A 114 -15.58 32.83 1.47
CA ASN A 114 -16.35 33.40 2.58
C ASN A 114 -15.97 32.85 3.96
N THR A 115 -14.92 32.02 4.08
CA THR A 115 -14.45 31.47 5.36
C THR A 115 -12.94 31.25 5.33
N ALA A 116 -12.28 31.35 6.49
CA ALA A 116 -10.88 30.93 6.65
C ALA A 116 -10.75 29.44 7.05
N LYS A 117 -11.88 28.76 7.27
CA LYS A 117 -11.93 27.37 7.71
C LYS A 117 -11.75 26.40 6.55
N VAL A 118 -11.09 25.28 6.83
CA VAL A 118 -10.96 24.13 5.93
C VAL A 118 -11.78 22.98 6.49
N TYR A 119 -12.39 22.20 5.61
CA TYR A 119 -13.26 21.09 5.99
C TYR A 119 -12.90 19.81 5.25
N ALA A 120 -12.94 18.69 5.96
CA ALA A 120 -13.03 17.39 5.34
C ALA A 120 -14.48 17.12 4.89
N VAL A 121 -14.63 16.50 3.72
CA VAL A 121 -15.93 16.20 3.11
C VAL A 121 -16.29 14.74 3.37
N GLY A 122 -17.42 14.52 4.04
CA GLY A 122 -18.08 13.23 4.16
C GLY A 122 -19.25 13.06 3.20
N GLU A 123 -19.88 11.90 3.27
CA GLU A 123 -21.05 11.56 2.46
C GLU A 123 -22.19 12.60 2.54
N GLY A 124 -22.89 12.78 1.42
CA GLY A 124 -23.98 13.77 1.30
C GLY A 124 -23.55 15.23 1.46
N GLY A 125 -22.26 15.55 1.30
CA GLY A 125 -21.73 16.91 1.46
C GLY A 125 -21.59 17.36 2.92
N LYS A 126 -21.56 16.42 3.87
CA LYS A 126 -21.35 16.71 5.29
C LYS A 126 -19.93 17.24 5.50
N LEU A 127 -19.79 18.40 6.16
CA LEU A 127 -18.50 19.04 6.43
C LEU A 127 -18.07 18.84 7.88
N PHE A 128 -16.81 18.46 8.05
CA PHE A 128 -16.12 18.33 9.34
C PHE A 128 -14.96 19.31 9.37
N HIS A 129 -14.93 20.18 10.37
CA HIS A 129 -13.92 21.24 10.45
C HIS A 129 -12.54 20.65 10.75
N VAL A 130 -11.51 21.09 10.03
CA VAL A 130 -10.11 20.81 10.39
C VAL A 130 -9.68 21.86 11.41
N PRO A 131 -9.48 21.49 12.70
CA PRO A 131 -9.36 22.46 13.79
C PRO A 131 -8.02 23.22 13.80
N SER A 132 -6.97 22.64 13.22
CA SER A 132 -5.65 23.25 13.16
C SER A 132 -4.83 22.72 11.98
N GLU A 133 -3.79 23.47 11.62
CA GLU A 133 -2.78 23.03 10.65
C GLU A 133 -2.04 21.78 11.11
N GLN A 134 -1.78 21.63 12.42
CA GLN A 134 -1.16 20.43 12.96
C GLN A 134 -2.04 19.20 12.73
N THR A 135 -3.35 19.30 12.99
CA THR A 135 -4.30 18.23 12.70
C THR A 135 -4.33 17.91 11.21
N ALA A 136 -4.21 18.92 10.35
CA ALA A 136 -4.15 18.70 8.90
C ALA A 136 -2.88 17.96 8.47
N ARG A 137 -1.71 18.31 9.04
CA ARG A 137 -0.44 17.63 8.78
C ARG A 137 -0.46 16.18 9.26
N ASN A 138 -0.96 15.94 10.48
CA ASN A 138 -1.05 14.59 11.04
C ASN A 138 -1.96 13.70 10.20
N LEU A 139 -3.15 14.20 9.81
CA LEU A 139 -4.13 13.36 9.12
C LEU A 139 -3.89 13.28 7.60
N TYR A 140 -3.44 14.35 6.95
CA TYR A 140 -3.39 14.45 5.49
C TYR A 140 -1.97 14.69 4.93
N GLY A 141 -0.95 14.66 5.80
CA GLY A 141 0.45 14.84 5.47
C GLY A 141 0.90 16.30 5.33
N GLU A 142 2.21 16.50 5.25
CA GLU A 142 2.85 17.83 5.15
C GLU A 142 2.34 18.67 3.96
N ALA A 143 1.92 18.01 2.88
CA ALA A 143 1.42 18.64 1.67
C ALA A 143 -0.11 18.87 1.67
N TRP A 144 -0.80 18.74 2.81
CA TRP A 144 -2.27 18.82 2.92
C TRP A 144 -2.88 20.05 2.25
N ALA A 145 -2.18 21.20 2.27
CA ALA A 145 -2.67 22.44 1.69
C ALA A 145 -2.85 22.36 0.16
N LEU A 146 -2.05 21.52 -0.53
CA LEU A 146 -2.21 21.21 -1.96
C LEU A 146 -3.45 20.35 -2.25
N ASN A 147 -4.03 19.78 -1.19
CA ASN A 147 -5.22 18.94 -1.25
C ASN A 147 -6.51 19.71 -0.93
N VAL A 148 -6.42 21.03 -0.71
CA VAL A 148 -7.58 21.90 -0.46
C VAL A 148 -8.14 22.44 -1.77
N GLU A 149 -9.43 22.24 -1.99
CA GLU A 149 -10.18 22.77 -3.13
C GLU A 149 -11.02 23.98 -2.72
N ASP A 150 -10.96 25.05 -3.51
CA ASP A 150 -11.80 26.24 -3.32
C ASP A 150 -13.12 26.06 -4.05
N ILE A 151 -14.21 26.03 -3.29
CA ILE A 151 -15.56 25.87 -3.80
C ILE A 151 -16.23 27.24 -3.90
N ASP A 152 -16.90 27.48 -5.03
CA ASP A 152 -17.71 28.68 -5.23
C ASP A 152 -18.66 28.89 -4.03
N PRO A 153 -18.75 30.10 -3.44
CA PRO A 153 -19.57 30.33 -2.26
C PRO A 153 -21.06 30.01 -2.43
N GLY A 154 -21.60 30.16 -3.64
CA GLY A 154 -22.99 29.80 -3.95
C GLY A 154 -23.20 28.30 -3.93
N ILE A 155 -22.30 27.54 -4.57
CA ILE A 155 -22.32 26.07 -4.53
C ILE A 155 -22.08 25.56 -3.10
N PHE A 156 -21.12 26.14 -2.39
CA PHE A 156 -20.81 25.79 -1.00
C PHE A 156 -22.06 25.90 -0.11
N ALA A 157 -22.82 26.99 -0.26
CA ALA A 157 -24.01 27.27 0.54
C ALA A 157 -25.21 26.35 0.26
N ILE A 158 -25.35 25.82 -0.96
CA ILE A 158 -26.51 24.98 -1.34
C ILE A 158 -26.22 23.47 -1.25
N SER A 159 -24.96 23.06 -1.39
CA SER A 159 -24.59 21.64 -1.52
C SER A 159 -23.93 21.05 -0.28
N TYR A 160 -23.34 21.87 0.59
CA TYR A 160 -22.58 21.38 1.74
C TYR A 160 -23.24 21.75 3.06
N LYS A 161 -23.18 20.83 4.03
CA LYS A 161 -23.84 20.94 5.34
C LYS A 161 -22.80 20.82 6.45
N ASN A 162 -22.60 21.90 7.19
CA ASN A 162 -21.71 21.87 8.35
C ASN A 162 -22.32 21.01 9.47
N THR A 163 -21.58 19.98 9.89
CA THR A 163 -22.01 19.08 10.98
C THR A 163 -21.78 19.68 12.38
N GLY A 164 -20.93 20.70 12.47
CA GLY A 164 -20.42 21.24 13.73
C GLY A 164 -19.36 20.36 14.41
N LYS A 165 -19.00 19.22 13.81
CA LYS A 165 -17.94 18.33 14.29
C LYS A 165 -16.59 18.74 13.71
N GLU A 166 -15.53 18.39 14.42
CA GLU A 166 -14.15 18.56 13.98
C GLU A 166 -13.54 17.20 13.65
N VAL A 167 -12.63 17.15 12.67
CA VAL A 167 -11.89 15.93 12.39
C VAL A 167 -10.83 15.69 13.46
N SER A 168 -10.65 14.42 13.79
CA SER A 168 -9.55 13.91 14.61
C SER A 168 -9.27 12.46 14.21
N GLU A 169 -8.25 11.86 14.80
CA GLU A 169 -7.92 10.44 14.58
C GLU A 169 -9.05 9.48 14.96
N ASN A 170 -9.99 9.92 15.80
CA ASN A 170 -11.15 9.13 16.24
C ASN A 170 -12.48 9.65 15.66
N VAL A 171 -12.44 10.73 14.87
CA VAL A 171 -13.63 11.33 14.25
C VAL A 171 -13.28 11.66 12.81
N LEU A 172 -13.49 10.67 11.94
CA LEU A 172 -13.29 10.80 10.50
C LEU A 172 -14.65 10.79 9.78
N PRO A 173 -14.82 11.58 8.71
CA PRO A 173 -16.04 11.55 7.91
C PRO A 173 -16.20 10.22 7.16
N ASP A 174 -17.45 9.78 6.98
CA ASP A 174 -17.77 8.66 6.09
C ASP A 174 -17.21 8.89 4.69
N GLY A 175 -16.57 7.86 4.15
CA GLY A 175 -15.86 7.91 2.88
C GLY A 175 -14.36 8.17 3.02
N THR A 176 -13.82 8.38 4.23
CA THR A 176 -12.36 8.55 4.45
C THR A 176 -11.63 7.23 4.20
N LEU A 177 -10.57 7.27 3.40
CA LEU A 177 -9.65 6.15 3.23
C LEU A 177 -8.52 6.29 4.26
N VAL A 178 -8.26 5.25 5.02
CA VAL A 178 -7.24 5.21 6.07
C VAL A 178 -6.26 4.10 5.75
N GLN A 179 -4.97 4.35 5.89
CA GLN A 179 -3.92 3.35 5.92
C GLN A 179 -3.51 3.15 7.37
N ASP A 180 -3.56 1.90 7.82
CA ASP A 180 -2.92 1.52 9.08
C ASP A 180 -1.40 1.59 8.89
N GLU A 181 -0.71 2.30 9.77
CA GLU A 181 0.74 2.50 9.66
C GLU A 181 1.56 1.27 10.05
N GLU A 182 0.99 0.35 10.82
CA GLU A 182 1.65 -0.89 11.25
C GLU A 182 1.49 -1.99 10.19
N THR A 183 0.26 -2.23 9.73
CA THR A 183 -0.02 -3.33 8.78
C THR A 183 0.02 -2.90 7.31
N GLU A 184 0.11 -1.60 7.04
CA GLU A 184 -0.09 -0.97 5.73
C GLU A 184 -1.48 -1.21 5.09
N ASP A 185 -2.41 -1.89 5.79
CA ASP A 185 -3.73 -2.20 5.27
C ASP A 185 -4.56 -0.94 5.03
N LEU A 186 -5.34 -0.97 3.95
CA LEU A 186 -6.28 0.11 3.64
C LEU A 186 -7.68 -0.20 4.16
N TYR A 187 -8.26 0.78 4.84
CA TYR A 187 -9.61 0.74 5.38
C TYR A 187 -10.44 1.93 4.87
N LEU A 188 -11.69 1.68 4.52
CA LEU A 188 -12.68 2.72 4.30
C LEU A 188 -13.45 2.95 5.61
N ILE A 189 -13.43 4.18 6.12
CA ILE A 189 -14.29 4.59 7.23
C ILE A 189 -15.68 4.89 6.69
N GLN A 190 -16.68 4.16 7.16
CA GLN A 190 -18.07 4.33 6.76
C GLN A 190 -18.99 3.79 7.84
N ASP A 191 -20.07 4.53 8.13
CA ASP A 191 -21.07 4.17 9.13
C ASP A 191 -20.45 3.91 10.51
N ASN A 192 -19.43 4.71 10.87
CA ASN A 192 -18.63 4.58 12.09
C ASN A 192 -17.83 3.27 12.21
N GLN A 193 -17.68 2.53 11.11
CA GLN A 193 -16.88 1.31 11.04
C GLN A 193 -15.66 1.50 10.16
N LYS A 194 -14.60 0.74 10.43
CA LYS A 194 -13.49 0.55 9.49
C LYS A 194 -13.75 -0.70 8.65
N ARG A 195 -13.74 -0.54 7.33
CA ARG A 195 -13.99 -1.62 6.38
C ARG A 195 -12.70 -1.93 5.63
N LEU A 196 -12.10 -3.10 5.83
CA LEU A 196 -10.89 -3.51 5.11
C LEU A 196 -11.15 -3.48 3.59
N VAL A 197 -10.28 -2.83 2.82
CA VAL A 197 -10.39 -2.68 1.37
C VAL A 197 -9.61 -3.81 0.69
N LYS A 198 -10.30 -4.69 -0.02
CA LYS A 198 -9.64 -5.69 -0.86
C LYS A 198 -9.11 -5.09 -2.17
N PRO A 199 -8.05 -5.67 -2.77
CA PRO A 199 -7.37 -5.06 -3.92
C PRO A 199 -8.31 -4.81 -5.12
N TYR A 200 -9.17 -5.78 -5.46
CA TYR A 200 -10.16 -5.62 -6.53
C TYR A 200 -11.15 -4.45 -6.27
N ALA A 201 -11.58 -4.31 -5.01
CA ALA A 201 -12.48 -3.25 -4.60
C ALA A 201 -11.85 -1.85 -4.66
N TYR A 202 -10.53 -1.75 -4.44
CA TYR A 202 -9.83 -0.47 -4.43
C TYR A 202 -10.02 0.30 -5.75
N GLY A 203 -9.78 -0.37 -6.87
CA GLY A 203 -9.89 0.23 -8.20
C GLY A 203 -11.32 0.43 -8.67
N THR A 204 -12.16 -0.61 -8.52
CA THR A 204 -13.56 -0.59 -8.95
C THR A 204 -14.43 0.43 -8.20
N ASN A 205 -14.03 0.79 -6.97
CA ASN A 205 -14.62 1.87 -6.17
C ASN A 205 -13.88 3.22 -6.30
N LYS A 206 -12.92 3.33 -7.22
CA LYS A 206 -12.14 4.55 -7.52
C LYS A 206 -11.44 5.13 -6.28
N LEU A 207 -10.98 4.28 -5.37
CA LEU A 207 -10.38 4.71 -4.10
C LEU A 207 -9.01 5.37 -4.28
N TYR A 208 -8.33 5.16 -5.41
CA TYR A 208 -7.09 5.88 -5.77
C TYR A 208 -7.29 7.41 -5.93
N LYS A 209 -8.54 7.86 -6.10
CA LYS A 209 -8.90 9.29 -6.11
C LYS A 209 -8.97 9.87 -4.70
N LYS A 210 -9.02 9.03 -3.67
CA LYS A 210 -9.16 9.47 -2.29
C LYS A 210 -7.82 9.89 -1.70
N SER A 211 -7.88 10.84 -0.77
CA SER A 211 -6.76 11.10 0.12
C SER A 211 -6.70 9.99 1.17
N VAL A 212 -5.49 9.53 1.47
CA VAL A 212 -5.28 8.51 2.49
C VAL A 212 -4.84 9.20 3.78
N VAL A 213 -5.60 8.97 4.83
CA VAL A 213 -5.24 9.33 6.20
C VAL A 213 -4.39 8.21 6.79
N ARG A 214 -3.31 8.53 7.51
CA ARG A 214 -2.46 7.52 8.14
C ARG A 214 -2.65 7.54 9.65
N LEU A 215 -2.87 6.37 10.24
CA LEU A 215 -3.09 6.22 11.66
C LEU A 215 -2.46 4.93 12.16
N ASN A 216 -1.86 4.98 13.34
CA ASN A 216 -1.52 3.80 14.13
C ASN A 216 -2.74 3.29 14.92
N ASN A 217 -2.70 2.01 15.29
CA ASN A 217 -3.67 1.37 16.20
C ASN A 217 -5.12 1.47 15.69
N LEU A 218 -5.37 1.30 14.39
CA LEU A 218 -6.72 1.51 13.85
C LEU A 218 -7.75 0.51 14.41
N GLU A 219 -7.30 -0.71 14.77
CA GLU A 219 -8.10 -1.74 15.46
C GLU A 219 -8.80 -1.23 16.72
N ASN A 220 -8.13 -0.35 17.47
CA ASN A 220 -8.66 0.16 18.74
C ASN A 220 -9.50 1.43 18.58
N ARG A 221 -9.57 2.02 17.38
CA ARG A 221 -10.21 3.33 17.13
C ARG A 221 -11.61 3.23 16.54
N PHE A 222 -11.82 2.27 15.64
CA PHE A 222 -13.08 2.08 14.93
C PHE A 222 -13.50 0.62 14.96
N GLU A 223 -14.79 0.37 15.14
CA GLU A 223 -15.32 -0.99 15.07
C GLU A 223 -15.11 -1.59 13.67
N ALA A 224 -14.72 -2.86 13.61
CA ALA A 224 -14.57 -3.56 12.34
C ALA A 224 -15.94 -3.74 11.64
N GLY A 225 -16.01 -3.31 10.38
CA GLY A 225 -17.16 -3.50 9.51
C GLY A 225 -16.91 -4.58 8.45
N GLU A 226 -17.93 -4.82 7.63
CA GLU A 226 -17.82 -5.73 6.48
C GLU A 226 -16.75 -5.22 5.49
N ALA A 227 -15.76 -6.07 5.18
CA ALA A 227 -14.72 -5.73 4.21
C ALA A 227 -15.33 -5.32 2.86
N LEU A 228 -14.76 -4.30 2.23
CA LEU A 228 -15.14 -3.87 0.89
C LEU A 228 -14.46 -4.80 -0.14
N LYS A 229 -15.26 -5.69 -0.75
CA LYS A 229 -14.78 -6.75 -1.66
C LYS A 229 -15.19 -6.56 -3.12
N ILE A 230 -16.29 -5.85 -3.34
CA ILE A 230 -16.91 -5.65 -4.65
C ILE A 230 -17.10 -4.16 -4.92
N GLN A 231 -17.53 -3.82 -6.13
CA GLN A 231 -17.97 -2.47 -6.42
C GLN A 231 -19.26 -2.16 -5.65
N GLU A 232 -19.31 -1.00 -4.99
CA GLU A 232 -20.50 -0.46 -4.35
C GLU A 232 -20.82 0.92 -4.92
N ARG A 233 -22.05 1.07 -5.45
CA ARG A 233 -22.49 2.33 -6.07
C ARG A 233 -22.55 3.51 -5.10
N ARG A 234 -22.69 3.23 -3.80
CA ARG A 234 -22.57 4.25 -2.74
C ARG A 234 -21.19 4.95 -2.75
N ILE A 235 -20.15 4.24 -3.16
CA ILE A 235 -18.74 4.67 -3.04
C ILE A 235 -18.18 5.15 -4.39
N ASN A 236 -18.45 4.40 -5.46
CA ASN A 236 -17.78 4.59 -6.75
C ASN A 236 -18.33 5.77 -7.59
N GLN A 237 -19.51 6.29 -7.24
CA GLN A 237 -20.21 7.37 -7.93
C GLN A 237 -21.00 8.21 -6.94
N TYR A 238 -21.50 9.37 -7.38
CA TYR A 238 -22.33 10.21 -6.51
C TYR A 238 -23.66 9.50 -6.23
N SER A 239 -23.93 9.16 -4.97
CA SER A 239 -25.25 8.70 -4.52
C SER A 239 -25.93 9.80 -3.70
N PRO A 240 -27.17 10.19 -4.01
CA PRO A 240 -27.95 11.08 -3.16
C PRO A 240 -28.42 10.34 -1.91
N ILE A 241 -27.56 10.27 -0.89
CA ILE A 241 -27.85 9.53 0.35
C ILE A 241 -28.93 10.24 1.16
N ASP A 242 -29.97 9.49 1.53
CA ASP A 242 -30.89 9.79 2.62
C ASP A 242 -30.70 8.81 3.78
N ASP A 243 -31.08 9.21 5.00
CA ASP A 243 -30.82 8.46 6.23
C ASP A 243 -31.57 7.10 6.31
N GLU A 244 -32.34 6.72 5.28
CA GLU A 244 -33.11 5.48 5.16
C GLU A 244 -32.70 4.63 3.93
N GLU A 245 -31.53 4.89 3.31
CA GLU A 245 -31.09 4.18 2.12
C GLU A 245 -30.55 2.77 2.44
N ASP A 246 -31.26 1.73 1.98
CA ASP A 246 -30.80 0.34 2.02
C ASP A 246 -30.12 -0.07 0.71
N PHE A 247 -29.21 -1.04 0.79
CA PHE A 247 -28.42 -1.54 -0.32
C PHE A 247 -28.59 -3.05 -0.54
N VAL A 248 -28.55 -3.47 -1.81
CA VAL A 248 -28.74 -4.86 -2.23
C VAL A 248 -27.61 -5.28 -3.18
N VAL A 249 -27.16 -6.52 -3.04
CA VAL A 249 -26.18 -7.13 -3.95
C VAL A 249 -26.90 -7.68 -5.16
N ILE A 250 -26.39 -7.36 -6.35
CA ILE A 250 -26.91 -7.83 -7.63
C ILE A 250 -25.78 -8.35 -8.52
N CYS A 251 -26.13 -9.24 -9.44
CA CYS A 251 -25.31 -9.61 -10.56
C CYS A 251 -25.66 -8.70 -11.74
N HIS A 252 -24.77 -7.75 -12.00
CA HIS A 252 -24.94 -6.71 -13.00
C HIS A 252 -24.39 -7.15 -14.37
N GLN A 253 -25.14 -6.85 -15.42
CA GLN A 253 -24.78 -7.06 -16.83
C GLN A 253 -24.54 -5.69 -17.48
N PRO A 254 -23.27 -5.25 -17.63
CA PRO A 254 -22.98 -3.97 -18.25
C PRO A 254 -23.49 -3.88 -19.69
N LEU A 255 -24.27 -2.84 -20.00
CA LEU A 255 -24.82 -2.60 -21.35
C LEU A 255 -23.75 -2.22 -22.40
N THR A 256 -22.52 -1.92 -21.96
CA THR A 256 -21.46 -1.32 -22.79
C THR A 256 -20.34 -2.29 -23.18
N ALA A 257 -20.32 -3.53 -22.69
CA ALA A 257 -19.32 -4.52 -23.07
C ALA A 257 -19.94 -5.61 -23.95
N ALA A 258 -19.17 -6.18 -24.88
CA ALA A 258 -19.53 -7.38 -25.63
C ALA A 258 -19.98 -8.49 -24.64
N SER A 259 -21.29 -8.61 -24.44
CA SER A 259 -21.87 -8.96 -23.13
C SER A 259 -21.80 -10.46 -22.84
N ASN A 260 -20.87 -10.85 -21.98
CA ASN A 260 -20.85 -12.13 -21.24
C ASN A 260 -19.95 -12.05 -19.98
N ASN A 261 -19.76 -10.85 -19.40
CA ASN A 261 -18.97 -10.67 -18.18
C ASN A 261 -19.82 -10.07 -17.04
N PRO A 262 -20.69 -10.87 -16.40
CA PRO A 262 -21.42 -10.45 -15.22
C PRO A 262 -20.49 -9.92 -14.12
N GLN A 263 -20.93 -8.88 -13.40
CA GLN A 263 -20.19 -8.27 -12.29
C GLN A 263 -21.05 -8.24 -11.02
N THR A 264 -20.55 -8.80 -9.93
CA THR A 264 -21.20 -8.67 -8.63
C THR A 264 -21.01 -7.25 -8.10
N ILE A 265 -22.09 -6.51 -7.90
CA ILE A 265 -22.06 -5.13 -7.39
C ILE A 265 -23.11 -4.93 -6.30
N LYS A 266 -22.91 -3.92 -5.45
CA LYS A 266 -23.88 -3.47 -4.44
C LYS A 266 -24.52 -2.15 -4.88
N VAL A 267 -25.84 -2.10 -4.97
CA VAL A 267 -26.61 -0.94 -5.46
C VAL A 267 -27.64 -0.48 -4.43
N SER A 268 -28.10 0.76 -4.55
CA SER A 268 -29.22 1.25 -3.76
C SER A 268 -30.49 0.48 -4.10
N THR A 269 -31.31 0.17 -3.10
CA THR A 269 -32.64 -0.44 -3.30
C THR A 269 -33.56 0.41 -4.19
N LYS A 270 -33.33 1.73 -4.27
CA LYS A 270 -34.04 2.64 -5.18
C LYS A 270 -33.72 2.39 -6.65
N ALA A 271 -32.49 1.95 -6.93
CA ALA A 271 -32.04 1.64 -8.28
C ALA A 271 -32.35 0.19 -8.70
N LEU A 272 -32.71 -0.68 -7.75
CA LEU A 272 -32.93 -2.11 -8.02
C LEU A 272 -33.92 -2.35 -9.16
N ALA A 273 -35.07 -1.67 -9.16
CA ALA A 273 -36.08 -1.85 -10.21
C ALA A 273 -35.53 -1.50 -11.61
N ALA A 274 -34.66 -0.49 -11.71
CA ALA A 274 -34.03 -0.08 -12.96
C ALA A 274 -32.95 -1.06 -13.41
N HIS A 275 -32.14 -1.56 -12.48
CA HIS A 275 -31.18 -2.63 -12.74
C HIS A 275 -31.87 -3.91 -13.27
N LEU A 276 -32.93 -4.37 -12.61
CA LEU A 276 -33.70 -5.55 -13.04
C LEU A 276 -34.36 -5.35 -14.42
N ALA A 277 -34.79 -4.11 -14.75
CA ALA A 277 -35.39 -3.79 -16.05
C ALA A 277 -34.40 -3.96 -17.22
N HIS A 278 -33.10 -3.88 -16.97
CA HIS A 278 -32.04 -3.99 -17.98
C HIS A 278 -31.27 -5.33 -17.96
N GLY A 279 -31.78 -6.34 -17.24
CA GLY A 279 -31.28 -7.72 -17.32
C GLY A 279 -30.40 -8.17 -16.15
N ASP A 280 -30.29 -7.36 -15.09
CA ASP A 280 -29.59 -7.74 -13.87
C ASP A 280 -30.44 -8.70 -13.02
N THR A 281 -29.78 -9.41 -12.10
CA THR A 281 -30.46 -10.31 -11.14
C THR A 281 -30.01 -10.03 -9.72
N GLU A 282 -30.90 -10.17 -8.73
CA GLU A 282 -30.51 -10.12 -7.32
C GLU A 282 -29.57 -11.28 -6.94
N GLY A 283 -28.62 -11.01 -6.04
CA GLY A 283 -27.60 -11.96 -5.59
C GLY A 283 -26.27 -11.82 -6.32
N GLU A 284 -25.28 -12.61 -5.92
CA GLU A 284 -23.95 -12.61 -6.53
C GLU A 284 -23.97 -13.26 -7.93
N CYS A 285 -23.02 -12.88 -8.76
CA CYS A 285 -22.78 -13.58 -10.02
C CYS A 285 -22.18 -14.98 -9.78
N PRO A 286 -22.43 -15.96 -10.67
CA PRO A 286 -21.78 -17.27 -10.59
C PRO A 286 -20.25 -17.14 -10.53
N ASP A 287 -19.63 -17.94 -9.66
CA ASP A 287 -18.28 -17.78 -9.12
C ASP A 287 -17.21 -17.33 -10.13
N GLN A 288 -16.50 -16.25 -9.77
CA GLN A 288 -15.15 -15.99 -10.27
C GLN A 288 -14.17 -16.53 -9.23
N GLU A 289 -13.83 -17.81 -9.32
CA GLU A 289 -12.76 -18.40 -8.50
C GLU A 289 -11.43 -17.79 -8.96
N TYR A 290 -10.78 -17.06 -8.07
CA TYR A 290 -9.40 -16.64 -8.28
C TYR A 290 -8.46 -17.75 -7.81
N PRO A 291 -7.52 -18.22 -8.66
CA PRO A 291 -6.61 -19.29 -8.29
C PRO A 291 -5.67 -18.82 -7.19
N GLU A 292 -5.57 -19.54 -6.09
CA GLU A 292 -4.51 -19.32 -5.10
C GLU A 292 -3.13 -19.51 -5.78
N PRO A 293 -2.15 -18.61 -5.59
CA PRO A 293 -0.81 -18.80 -6.13
C PRO A 293 -0.23 -20.11 -5.59
N GLY A 294 0.06 -21.04 -6.50
CA GLY A 294 0.76 -22.26 -6.18
C GLY A 294 2.26 -22.01 -5.98
N ASP A 295 2.75 -22.63 -4.92
CA ASP A 295 4.12 -23.11 -4.68
C ASP A 295 5.18 -22.20 -4.06
N THR A 296 6.00 -22.92 -3.29
CA THR A 296 7.08 -22.52 -2.39
C THR A 296 8.09 -21.59 -3.04
N CYS A 297 8.30 -20.43 -2.42
CA CYS A 297 9.33 -19.49 -2.81
C CYS A 297 10.58 -19.66 -1.95
N ASP A 298 11.76 -19.77 -2.57
CA ASP A 298 13.04 -19.88 -1.84
C ASP A 298 13.41 -18.56 -1.16
N ASN A 299 13.21 -17.42 -1.85
CA ASN A 299 13.46 -16.08 -1.31
C ASN A 299 12.52 -15.05 -1.93
N VAL A 300 11.77 -14.36 -1.08
CA VAL A 300 10.83 -13.30 -1.47
C VAL A 300 11.58 -11.97 -1.53
N VAL A 301 11.55 -11.32 -2.68
CA VAL A 301 12.23 -10.04 -2.91
C VAL A 301 11.21 -8.97 -3.24
N VAL A 302 11.31 -7.80 -2.60
CA VAL A 302 10.45 -6.64 -2.90
C VAL A 302 11.29 -5.49 -3.47
N ASP A 303 11.05 -5.13 -4.73
CA ASP A 303 11.74 -4.02 -5.38
C ASP A 303 10.81 -2.81 -5.55
N TYR A 304 11.32 -1.62 -5.23
CA TYR A 304 10.76 -0.36 -5.74
C TYR A 304 11.31 -0.05 -7.14
N ARG A 305 10.42 0.24 -8.08
CA ARG A 305 10.78 0.58 -9.46
C ARG A 305 10.13 1.90 -9.89
N PRO A 306 10.88 2.77 -10.61
CA PRO A 306 10.28 3.96 -11.23
C PRO A 306 9.32 3.55 -12.35
N ALA A 307 8.53 4.50 -12.85
CA ALA A 307 7.74 4.27 -14.06
C ALA A 307 8.67 3.86 -15.23
N GLU A 308 8.33 2.79 -15.93
CA GLU A 308 9.15 2.22 -17.01
C GLU A 308 9.09 3.08 -18.27
N GLY A 309 8.00 3.82 -18.47
CA GLY A 309 7.72 4.56 -19.70
C GLY A 309 7.32 3.65 -20.87
N GLY A 310 6.68 4.24 -21.88
CA GLY A 310 6.26 3.51 -23.07
C GLY A 310 4.88 2.86 -22.92
N THR A 311 4.69 1.70 -23.55
CA THR A 311 3.40 0.97 -23.60
C THR A 311 3.57 -0.53 -23.36
N TYR A 312 4.75 -0.99 -22.92
CA TYR A 312 5.04 -2.42 -22.87
C TYR A 312 4.05 -3.16 -21.96
N TRP A 313 3.79 -2.63 -20.77
CA TRP A 313 2.89 -3.27 -19.81
C TRP A 313 1.42 -3.18 -20.22
N GLN A 314 1.05 -2.10 -20.91
CA GLN A 314 -0.26 -1.99 -21.57
C GLN A 314 -0.43 -3.03 -22.68
N ASP A 315 0.60 -3.23 -23.51
CA ASP A 315 0.57 -4.10 -24.69
C ASP A 315 0.55 -5.61 -24.33
N LEU A 316 0.99 -5.98 -23.12
CA LEU A 316 0.85 -7.36 -22.60
C LEU A 316 -0.63 -7.79 -22.47
N GLY A 317 -1.55 -6.84 -22.24
CA GLY A 317 -2.93 -7.16 -21.95
C GLY A 317 -3.07 -8.11 -20.76
N LEU A 318 -3.65 -9.29 -20.98
CA LEU A 318 -3.82 -10.34 -19.97
C LEU A 318 -2.67 -11.38 -19.94
N ASP A 319 -1.73 -11.31 -20.88
CA ASP A 319 -0.63 -12.27 -21.01
C ASP A 319 0.33 -12.17 -19.82
N MET A 320 0.45 -13.27 -19.08
CA MET A 320 1.38 -13.35 -17.95
C MET A 320 2.70 -14.05 -18.30
N THR A 321 2.83 -14.54 -19.53
CA THR A 321 4.00 -15.30 -19.98
C THR A 321 5.23 -14.40 -19.91
N GLY A 322 6.25 -14.80 -19.14
CA GLY A 322 7.45 -13.99 -18.91
C GLY A 322 7.43 -13.09 -17.67
N GLN A 323 6.33 -13.03 -16.93
CA GLN A 323 6.25 -12.38 -15.60
C GLN A 323 6.12 -13.39 -14.46
N GLU A 324 6.56 -14.64 -14.72
CA GLU A 324 6.38 -15.80 -13.84
C GLU A 324 6.95 -15.59 -12.44
N LYS A 325 8.01 -14.77 -12.32
CA LYS A 325 8.64 -14.46 -11.05
C LYS A 325 7.83 -13.51 -10.17
N ILE A 326 7.00 -12.62 -10.75
CA ILE A 326 6.21 -11.67 -9.96
C ILE A 326 5.13 -12.42 -9.21
N THR A 327 5.09 -12.31 -7.89
CA THR A 327 4.05 -12.93 -7.04
C THR A 327 2.91 -11.95 -6.79
N ARG A 328 3.24 -10.73 -6.36
CA ARG A 328 2.30 -9.61 -6.17
C ARG A 328 2.96 -8.28 -6.48
N TYR A 329 2.17 -7.24 -6.67
CA TYR A 329 2.65 -5.89 -6.96
C TYR A 329 1.68 -4.81 -6.49
N ARG A 330 2.16 -3.58 -6.32
CA ARG A 330 1.33 -2.43 -6.01
C ARG A 330 1.77 -1.19 -6.75
N ILE A 331 0.83 -0.28 -6.98
CA ILE A 331 1.04 0.95 -7.76
C ILE A 331 1.10 2.14 -6.81
N ARG A 332 2.06 3.04 -7.02
CA ARG A 332 2.07 4.34 -6.38
C ARG A 332 1.36 5.35 -7.28
N TRP A 333 0.16 5.74 -6.90
CA TRP A 333 -0.66 6.66 -7.68
C TRP A 333 -0.07 8.07 -7.70
N SER A 334 -0.51 8.88 -8.67
CA SER A 334 -0.17 10.31 -8.75
C SER A 334 -0.55 11.11 -7.50
N SER A 335 -1.46 10.60 -6.66
CA SER A 335 -1.77 11.14 -5.33
C SER A 335 -0.65 10.94 -4.29
N GLY A 336 0.34 10.10 -4.59
CA GLY A 336 1.48 9.76 -3.74
C GLY A 336 1.31 8.47 -2.94
N TYR A 337 0.11 7.91 -2.92
CA TYR A 337 -0.26 6.74 -2.11
C TYR A 337 -0.13 5.43 -2.86
N TRP A 338 0.16 4.38 -2.10
CA TRP A 338 0.20 3.01 -2.60
C TRP A 338 -1.20 2.41 -2.66
N SER A 339 -1.47 1.62 -3.70
CA SER A 339 -2.57 0.68 -3.69
C SER A 339 -2.33 -0.44 -2.66
N PRO A 340 -3.36 -1.22 -2.32
CA PRO A 340 -3.15 -2.56 -1.79
C PRO A 340 -2.27 -3.39 -2.74
N TRP A 341 -1.72 -4.48 -2.22
CA TRP A 341 -1.03 -5.47 -3.02
C TRP A 341 -2.00 -6.25 -3.90
N TYR A 342 -1.76 -6.22 -5.20
CA TYR A 342 -2.41 -7.06 -6.21
C TYR A 342 -1.62 -8.35 -6.37
N THR A 343 -2.29 -9.49 -6.25
CA THR A 343 -1.72 -10.81 -6.49
C THR A 343 -1.86 -11.16 -7.97
N ARG A 344 -0.74 -11.51 -8.61
CA ARG A 344 -0.70 -11.75 -10.06
C ARG A 344 -1.64 -12.89 -10.45
N GLY A 345 -2.57 -12.63 -11.36
CA GLY A 345 -3.52 -13.64 -11.84
C GLY A 345 -4.75 -13.83 -10.96
N VAL A 346 -4.81 -13.13 -9.83
CA VAL A 346 -5.89 -13.22 -8.85
C VAL A 346 -6.71 -11.93 -8.95
N ASP A 347 -6.36 -10.88 -8.24
CA ASP A 347 -7.19 -9.67 -8.09
C ASP A 347 -6.66 -8.47 -8.91
N ASP A 348 -5.95 -8.76 -10.01
CA ASP A 348 -5.10 -7.80 -10.71
C ASP A 348 -5.58 -7.46 -12.14
N ILE A 349 -6.86 -7.67 -12.46
CA ILE A 349 -7.48 -7.17 -13.69
C ILE A 349 -7.75 -5.66 -13.57
N ASP A 350 -7.43 -4.89 -14.63
CA ASP A 350 -7.68 -3.45 -14.63
C ASP A 350 -9.19 -3.16 -14.72
N TRP A 351 -9.69 -2.43 -13.73
CA TRP A 351 -11.08 -2.01 -13.63
C TRP A 351 -11.52 -1.03 -14.72
N LYS A 352 -10.57 -0.35 -15.40
CA LYS A 352 -10.85 0.57 -16.50
C LYS A 352 -10.92 -0.16 -17.84
N ASP A 353 -10.10 -1.18 -18.03
CA ASP A 353 -10.05 -2.00 -19.23
C ASP A 353 -9.84 -3.48 -18.87
N PRO A 354 -10.89 -4.31 -18.93
CA PRO A 354 -10.81 -5.71 -18.52
C PRO A 354 -9.94 -6.57 -19.45
N ASN A 355 -9.41 -6.02 -20.55
CA ASN A 355 -8.49 -6.71 -21.45
C ASN A 355 -7.01 -6.55 -21.04
N ARG A 356 -6.74 -5.89 -19.91
CA ARG A 356 -5.39 -5.75 -19.36
C ARG A 356 -5.39 -5.87 -17.84
N ARG A 357 -4.19 -6.02 -17.27
CA ARG A 357 -3.97 -6.07 -15.82
C ARG A 357 -3.57 -4.72 -15.25
N VAL A 358 -3.66 -4.58 -13.93
CA VAL A 358 -3.32 -3.35 -13.19
C VAL A 358 -1.84 -2.99 -13.38
N TRP A 359 -0.96 -3.94 -13.66
CA TRP A 359 0.44 -3.63 -14.01
C TRP A 359 0.59 -2.75 -15.25
N SER A 360 -0.47 -2.51 -16.03
CA SER A 360 -0.43 -1.61 -17.18
C SER A 360 -0.10 -0.17 -16.76
N TYR A 361 -0.32 0.17 -15.49
CA TYR A 361 0.11 1.42 -14.88
C TYR A 361 1.60 1.48 -14.54
N PHE A 362 2.37 0.39 -14.67
CA PHE A 362 3.85 0.43 -14.53
C PHE A 362 4.51 1.33 -15.58
N ASP A 363 3.86 1.50 -16.74
CA ASP A 363 4.35 2.39 -17.80
C ASP A 363 4.41 3.86 -17.35
N ASP A 364 3.53 4.31 -16.45
CA ASP A 364 3.39 5.73 -16.10
C ASP A 364 3.39 6.03 -14.59
N HIS A 365 3.37 5.01 -13.73
CA HIS A 365 3.47 5.12 -12.28
C HIS A 365 4.67 4.33 -11.76
N SER A 366 5.32 4.84 -10.71
CA SER A 366 6.24 4.01 -9.94
C SER A 366 5.49 2.91 -9.21
N TYR A 367 6.13 1.77 -9.01
CA TYR A 367 5.48 0.60 -8.47
C TYR A 367 6.42 -0.20 -7.58
N GLN A 368 5.85 -1.12 -6.82
CA GLN A 368 6.59 -2.16 -6.11
C GLN A 368 6.18 -3.52 -6.66
N VAL A 369 7.15 -4.38 -6.87
CA VAL A 369 6.94 -5.78 -7.23
C VAL A 369 7.54 -6.65 -6.15
N GLU A 370 6.76 -7.60 -5.69
CA GLU A 370 7.28 -8.77 -5.02
C GLU A 370 7.52 -9.84 -6.08
N TRP A 371 8.68 -10.48 -6.02
CA TRP A 371 9.01 -11.57 -6.90
C TRP A 371 9.77 -12.67 -6.18
N CYS A 372 9.58 -13.88 -6.65
CA CYS A 372 10.26 -15.04 -6.12
C CYS A 372 11.62 -15.23 -6.79
N GLN A 373 12.69 -15.16 -6.00
CA GLN A 373 14.02 -15.53 -6.40
C GLN A 373 14.25 -17.01 -6.11
N THR A 374 14.50 -17.79 -7.17
CA THR A 374 15.05 -19.14 -7.01
C THR A 374 16.49 -19.04 -6.55
N ILE A 375 16.81 -19.72 -5.45
CA ILE A 375 18.14 -19.76 -4.88
C ILE A 375 18.79 -21.10 -5.26
N ASN A 376 19.84 -21.07 -6.09
CA ASN A 376 20.61 -22.25 -6.40
C ASN A 376 21.82 -22.39 -5.46
N ASP A 377 21.61 -23.06 -4.34
CA ASP A 377 22.65 -23.42 -3.35
C ASP A 377 23.31 -24.77 -3.66
N ASP A 378 23.33 -25.17 -4.93
CA ASP A 378 24.06 -26.36 -5.38
C ASP A 378 25.55 -26.25 -5.05
N LEU A 379 26.05 -27.26 -4.33
CA LEU A 379 27.46 -27.38 -3.92
C LEU A 379 28.24 -28.37 -4.80
N SER A 380 27.59 -29.00 -5.79
CA SER A 380 28.14 -30.13 -6.56
C SER A 380 29.37 -29.78 -7.41
N ASP A 381 29.62 -28.50 -7.64
CA ASP A 381 30.77 -27.97 -8.37
C ASP A 381 32.03 -27.84 -7.48
N ILE A 382 31.89 -27.90 -6.15
CA ILE A 382 33.00 -27.79 -5.21
C ILE A 382 33.47 -29.18 -4.77
N SER A 383 34.78 -29.41 -4.81
CA SER A 383 35.41 -30.61 -4.24
C SER A 383 36.55 -30.23 -3.32
N CYS A 384 36.53 -30.76 -2.10
CA CYS A 384 37.56 -30.47 -1.09
C CYS A 384 38.76 -31.40 -1.23
N ALA A 385 39.96 -30.86 -1.04
CA ALA A 385 41.20 -31.60 -1.27
C ALA A 385 41.39 -32.81 -0.34
N GLY A 386 40.81 -32.78 0.86
CA GLY A 386 40.79 -33.89 1.82
C GLY A 386 39.69 -34.94 1.57
N GLY A 387 38.80 -34.70 0.61
CA GLY A 387 37.64 -35.58 0.34
C GLY A 387 36.42 -35.31 1.23
N GLU A 388 36.49 -34.30 2.10
CA GLU A 388 35.35 -33.81 2.88
C GLU A 388 34.26 -33.18 1.99
N GLU A 389 33.03 -33.18 2.47
CA GLU A 389 31.93 -32.49 1.79
C GLU A 389 32.02 -30.97 2.03
N PRO A 390 31.86 -30.14 0.98
CA PRO A 390 31.83 -28.69 1.14
C PRO A 390 30.63 -28.27 1.98
N LYS A 391 30.81 -27.24 2.82
CA LYS A 391 29.75 -26.69 3.66
C LYS A 391 29.35 -25.30 3.18
N LEU A 392 28.05 -25.00 3.26
CA LEU A 392 27.48 -23.68 3.06
C LEU A 392 27.33 -23.00 4.43
N ALA A 393 27.82 -21.77 4.55
CA ALA A 393 27.62 -20.92 5.71
C ALA A 393 27.02 -19.57 5.27
N GLU A 394 26.32 -18.95 6.21
CA GLU A 394 25.77 -17.59 6.07
C GLU A 394 26.49 -16.67 7.05
N GLY A 395 26.59 -15.39 6.70
CA GLY A 395 27.16 -14.36 7.55
C GLY A 395 26.37 -13.06 7.41
N SER A 396 26.25 -12.35 8.54
CA SER A 396 25.70 -11.01 8.62
C SER A 396 26.78 -9.96 8.27
N PRO A 397 26.41 -8.69 8.00
CA PRO A 397 27.38 -7.62 7.77
C PRO A 397 28.44 -7.58 8.87
N ALA A 398 29.72 -7.51 8.50
CA ALA A 398 30.82 -7.50 9.45
C ALA A 398 30.93 -6.18 10.24
N GLY A 399 30.26 -5.10 9.80
CA GLY A 399 30.21 -3.82 10.51
C GLY A 399 31.55 -3.07 10.56
N ASN A 400 32.53 -3.46 9.75
CA ASN A 400 33.89 -2.88 9.72
C ASN A 400 34.50 -2.96 8.31
N ASP A 401 35.64 -2.30 8.07
CA ASP A 401 36.25 -2.19 6.72
C ASP A 401 37.21 -3.35 6.35
N TYR A 402 37.22 -4.46 7.11
CA TYR A 402 38.21 -5.54 6.93
C TYR A 402 38.21 -6.12 5.52
N TRP A 403 37.04 -6.47 4.96
CA TRP A 403 36.97 -7.11 3.65
C TRP A 403 37.28 -6.14 2.53
N SER A 404 36.91 -4.86 2.70
CA SER A 404 37.36 -3.78 1.83
C SER A 404 38.89 -3.62 1.83
N ASP A 405 39.53 -3.68 3.00
CA ASP A 405 40.97 -3.49 3.17
C ASP A 405 41.83 -4.63 2.57
N LEU A 406 41.26 -5.83 2.40
CA LEU A 406 41.92 -6.94 1.69
C LEU A 406 42.20 -6.61 0.22
N GLY A 407 41.44 -5.69 -0.38
CA GLY A 407 41.57 -5.31 -1.78
C GLY A 407 41.42 -6.52 -2.72
N LEU A 408 42.49 -6.88 -3.43
CA LEU A 408 42.51 -8.00 -4.38
C LEU A 408 43.16 -9.28 -3.82
N ASP A 409 43.58 -9.31 -2.54
CA ASP A 409 44.30 -10.43 -1.95
C ASP A 409 43.37 -11.62 -1.63
N THR A 410 43.49 -12.73 -2.35
CA THR A 410 42.71 -13.96 -2.06
C THR A 410 43.39 -14.88 -1.04
N SER A 411 44.62 -14.58 -0.62
CA SER A 411 45.39 -15.47 0.24
C SER A 411 45.02 -15.39 1.72
N ALA A 412 44.28 -14.35 2.12
CA ALA A 412 43.78 -14.19 3.49
C ALA A 412 42.68 -15.20 3.86
N HIS A 413 41.87 -15.61 2.87
CA HIS A 413 40.73 -16.52 3.04
C HIS A 413 40.73 -17.66 2.01
N PRO A 414 41.75 -18.53 2.01
CA PRO A 414 41.84 -19.65 1.07
C PRO A 414 40.74 -20.72 1.29
N GLU A 415 40.08 -20.71 2.44
CA GLU A 415 38.96 -21.58 2.80
C GLU A 415 37.71 -21.27 1.98
N ILE A 416 37.45 -20.01 1.62
CA ILE A 416 36.30 -19.58 0.84
C ILE A 416 36.46 -20.05 -0.61
N LYS A 417 35.58 -20.92 -1.08
CA LYS A 417 35.59 -21.50 -2.44
C LYS A 417 34.71 -20.75 -3.41
N LYS A 418 33.57 -20.30 -2.92
CA LYS A 418 32.67 -19.39 -3.62
C LYS A 418 31.82 -18.64 -2.60
N TYR A 419 31.32 -17.47 -2.98
CA TYR A 419 30.46 -16.66 -2.12
C TYR A 419 29.44 -15.87 -2.93
N ARG A 420 28.43 -15.33 -2.24
CA ARG A 420 27.45 -14.42 -2.83
C ARG A 420 26.97 -13.42 -1.79
N ILE A 421 26.41 -12.32 -2.28
CA ILE A 421 25.96 -11.18 -1.49
C ILE A 421 24.44 -11.07 -1.56
N GLN A 422 23.77 -10.79 -0.45
CA GLN A 422 22.39 -10.33 -0.46
C GLN A 422 22.40 -8.81 -0.53
N TRP A 423 21.79 -8.23 -1.57
CA TRP A 423 21.70 -6.78 -1.72
C TRP A 423 20.63 -6.20 -0.78
N TYR A 424 20.66 -4.89 -0.56
CA TYR A 424 19.60 -4.17 0.19
C TYR A 424 18.18 -4.36 -0.35
N SER A 425 18.00 -4.86 -1.57
CA SER A 425 16.68 -5.26 -2.07
C SER A 425 16.16 -6.58 -1.48
N GLY A 426 16.98 -7.30 -0.72
CA GLY A 426 16.74 -8.67 -0.26
C GLY A 426 17.13 -9.75 -1.29
N ALA A 427 17.50 -9.36 -2.50
CA ALA A 427 17.92 -10.29 -3.56
C ALA A 427 19.37 -10.76 -3.34
N TRP A 428 19.59 -12.07 -3.41
CA TRP A 428 20.93 -12.65 -3.52
C TRP A 428 21.54 -12.37 -4.90
N SER A 429 22.87 -12.28 -4.99
CA SER A 429 23.53 -12.15 -6.28
C SER A 429 23.17 -13.34 -7.18
N PRO A 430 22.84 -13.09 -8.46
CA PRO A 430 22.25 -14.11 -9.34
C PRO A 430 23.21 -15.26 -9.65
N GLU A 431 24.51 -15.01 -9.53
CA GLU A 431 25.58 -15.98 -9.70
C GLU A 431 26.46 -15.99 -8.45
N TRP A 432 27.16 -17.11 -8.26
CA TRP A 432 28.23 -17.24 -7.26
C TRP A 432 29.51 -16.56 -7.75
N TYR A 433 30.21 -15.89 -6.82
CA TYR A 433 31.54 -15.34 -7.00
C TYR A 433 32.59 -16.34 -6.53
N TYR A 434 33.62 -16.57 -7.34
CA TYR A 434 34.75 -17.45 -7.08
C TYR A 434 35.99 -16.57 -6.87
N PRO A 435 36.62 -16.61 -5.68
CA PRO A 435 37.79 -15.79 -5.38
C PRO A 435 38.89 -15.91 -6.43
N GLY A 436 39.19 -14.81 -7.12
CA GLY A 436 40.23 -14.74 -8.15
C GLY A 436 39.75 -14.94 -9.59
N GLU A 437 38.48 -15.26 -9.82
CA GLU A 437 37.96 -15.60 -11.15
C GLU A 437 36.95 -14.58 -11.68
N ASN A 438 35.81 -14.41 -11.00
CA ASN A 438 34.69 -13.59 -11.45
C ASN A 438 34.22 -12.57 -10.38
N ASP A 439 35.12 -12.22 -9.46
CA ASP A 439 34.79 -11.59 -8.19
C ASP A 439 35.46 -10.23 -7.96
N VAL A 440 35.96 -9.58 -9.02
CA VAL A 440 36.45 -8.20 -8.96
C VAL A 440 35.24 -7.25 -8.94
N ASP A 441 35.23 -6.28 -8.01
CA ASP A 441 34.14 -5.31 -7.88
C ASP A 441 34.05 -4.44 -9.15
N TRP A 442 32.87 -4.41 -9.76
CA TRP A 442 32.60 -3.64 -10.98
C TRP A 442 32.54 -2.13 -10.75
N ALA A 443 32.27 -1.69 -9.51
CA ALA A 443 32.28 -0.29 -9.13
C ALA A 443 33.71 0.21 -8.87
N LEU A 444 34.57 -0.65 -8.32
CA LEU A 444 35.96 -0.32 -7.95
C LEU A 444 36.89 -1.51 -8.26
N ASP A 445 37.68 -1.40 -9.34
CA ASP A 445 38.58 -2.46 -9.82
C ASP A 445 39.78 -2.77 -8.90
N THR A 446 39.89 -2.07 -7.76
CA THR A 446 40.92 -2.23 -6.74
C THR A 446 40.53 -3.17 -5.60
N ARG A 447 39.29 -3.67 -5.58
CA ARG A 447 38.78 -4.59 -4.55
C ARG A 447 37.92 -5.70 -5.15
N ARG A 448 37.65 -6.71 -4.34
CA ARG A 448 36.76 -7.83 -4.69
C ARG A 448 35.36 -7.60 -4.16
N VAL A 449 34.38 -8.31 -4.72
CA VAL A 449 32.97 -8.22 -4.33
C VAL A 449 32.74 -8.64 -2.88
N TRP A 450 33.64 -9.40 -2.25
CA TRP A 450 33.53 -9.70 -0.82
C TRP A 450 33.68 -8.46 0.07
N SER A 451 34.07 -7.30 -0.48
CA SER A 451 34.13 -6.05 0.28
C SER A 451 32.75 -5.64 0.76
N TYR A 452 31.69 -6.15 0.12
CA TYR A 452 30.32 -5.96 0.57
C TYR A 452 29.96 -6.82 1.79
N PHE A 453 30.81 -7.75 2.23
CA PHE A 453 30.61 -8.43 3.52
C PHE A 453 30.67 -7.43 4.69
N ASP A 454 31.31 -6.28 4.50
CA ASP A 454 31.37 -5.20 5.49
C ASP A 454 29.95 -4.68 5.84
N ASP A 455 29.04 -4.63 4.87
CA ASP A 455 27.74 -3.93 4.96
C ASP A 455 26.52 -4.70 4.40
N HIS A 456 26.70 -5.97 3.99
CA HIS A 456 25.63 -6.83 3.47
C HIS A 456 25.72 -8.26 4.04
N ASN A 457 24.56 -8.92 4.16
CA ASN A 457 24.51 -10.37 4.39
C ASN A 457 25.20 -11.11 3.24
N TYR A 458 25.85 -12.22 3.53
CA TYR A 458 26.55 -13.04 2.55
C TYR A 458 26.38 -14.53 2.81
N LYS A 459 26.52 -15.34 1.77
CA LYS A 459 26.75 -16.78 1.90
C LYS A 459 28.09 -17.13 1.31
N TYR A 460 28.74 -18.11 1.89
CA TYR A 460 29.99 -18.64 1.35
C TYR A 460 30.06 -20.15 1.53
N VAL A 461 30.74 -20.78 0.58
CA VAL A 461 31.02 -22.22 0.60
C VAL A 461 32.48 -22.37 0.97
N TYR A 462 32.75 -23.23 1.93
CA TYR A 462 34.10 -23.54 2.38
C TYR A 462 34.33 -25.05 2.45
N CYS A 463 35.60 -25.42 2.43
CA CYS A 463 36.03 -26.78 2.73
C CYS A 463 36.48 -26.81 4.18
N PRO A 464 35.90 -27.66 5.05
CA PRO A 464 36.45 -27.87 6.37
C PRO A 464 37.87 -28.44 6.25
N SER A 465 38.62 -28.35 7.35
CA SER A 465 39.94 -28.97 7.47
C SER A 465 39.83 -30.17 8.39
N GLU A 466 40.52 -31.27 8.07
CA GLU A 466 40.58 -32.51 8.88
C GLU A 466 40.91 -32.29 10.38
N ASP A 467 41.40 -31.11 10.77
CA ASP A 467 41.75 -30.73 12.15
C ASP A 467 40.64 -29.99 12.94
N SER A 468 39.43 -29.79 12.40
CA SER A 468 38.33 -29.11 13.12
C SER A 468 37.32 -30.02 13.82
N ASP A 469 37.50 -31.35 13.81
CA ASP A 469 36.63 -32.29 14.55
C ASP A 469 37.02 -32.42 16.04
N ASN A 470 37.62 -31.39 16.63
CA ASN A 470 38.07 -31.44 18.02
C ASN A 470 37.57 -30.23 18.83
N ASP A 471 36.26 -30.06 18.86
CA ASP A 471 35.56 -29.60 20.06
C ASP A 471 34.51 -30.66 20.45
N GLY A 472 35.00 -31.67 21.17
CA GLY A 472 34.29 -32.28 22.30
C GLY A 472 32.92 -32.94 22.07
N ASP A 473 32.80 -33.85 21.11
CA ASP A 473 31.67 -34.79 21.08
C ASP A 473 32.01 -36.04 21.90
N ASP A 474 31.78 -35.96 23.22
CA ASP A 474 31.61 -37.10 24.10
C ASP A 474 30.20 -36.98 24.69
N ASN A 475 29.21 -37.64 24.08
CA ASN A 475 28.33 -38.59 24.78
C ASN A 475 27.49 -39.43 23.81
N ASP A 476 27.82 -40.72 23.83
CA ASP A 476 27.07 -41.85 23.30
C ASP A 476 25.74 -42.07 24.06
N ASP A 477 24.70 -42.34 23.28
CA ASP A 477 23.43 -43.04 23.58
C ASP A 477 22.45 -42.48 24.63
N GLY A 478 21.34 -41.91 24.13
CA GLY A 478 20.07 -41.83 24.85
C GLY A 478 18.94 -41.18 24.05
N ASP A 479 18.12 -41.99 23.37
CA ASP A 479 16.82 -41.60 22.81
C ASP A 479 16.00 -40.73 23.80
N GLY A 480 15.61 -39.52 23.38
CA GLY A 480 14.64 -38.69 24.08
C GLY A 480 14.35 -37.38 23.36
N ASP A 481 13.18 -37.29 22.71
CA ASP A 481 12.57 -36.04 22.24
C ASP A 481 12.60 -34.95 23.32
N GLY A 482 13.05 -33.76 22.94
CA GLY A 482 12.93 -32.53 23.72
C GLY A 482 13.91 -31.47 23.21
N ASP A 483 13.44 -30.59 22.32
CA ASP A 483 14.12 -29.33 22.01
C ASP A 483 14.18 -28.50 23.31
N GLU A 484 15.32 -28.51 24.01
CA GLU A 484 15.61 -27.51 25.03
C GLU A 484 16.25 -26.32 24.30
N GLU A 485 15.49 -25.23 24.17
CA GLU A 485 16.01 -23.95 23.68
C GLU A 485 17.16 -23.49 24.59
N GLU A 486 18.35 -23.30 24.00
CA GLU A 486 19.50 -22.78 24.75
C GLU A 486 19.19 -21.35 25.23
N SER A 487 19.39 -21.11 26.52
CA SER A 487 19.23 -19.79 27.14
C SER A 487 20.45 -19.49 28.02
N PHE A 488 20.75 -18.21 28.20
CA PHE A 488 21.90 -17.76 28.99
C PHE A 488 21.48 -16.71 30.00
N VAL A 489 22.22 -16.64 31.11
CA VAL A 489 21.88 -15.77 32.23
C VAL A 489 22.88 -14.62 32.30
N TYR A 490 22.38 -13.40 32.27
CA TYR A 490 23.12 -12.20 32.63
C TYR A 490 22.91 -11.88 34.10
N THR A 491 23.97 -11.43 34.78
CA THR A 491 23.94 -11.08 36.20
C THR A 491 24.60 -9.72 36.39
N ASN A 492 23.90 -8.80 37.06
CA ASN A 492 24.45 -7.52 37.49
C ASN A 492 24.59 -7.52 39.02
N ASP A 493 25.81 -7.80 39.50
CA ASP A 493 26.11 -7.88 40.93
C ASP A 493 25.98 -6.52 41.64
N ASP A 494 26.23 -5.41 40.95
CA ASP A 494 26.19 -4.06 41.52
C ASP A 494 24.74 -3.60 41.78
N MET A 495 23.81 -3.99 40.91
CA MET A 495 22.39 -3.69 41.01
C MET A 495 21.57 -4.85 41.58
N GLY A 496 22.17 -6.02 41.81
CA GLY A 496 21.53 -7.14 42.51
C GLY A 496 20.45 -7.88 41.74
N PHE A 497 20.54 -7.94 40.40
CA PHE A 497 19.55 -8.64 39.58
C PHE A 497 20.17 -9.55 38.52
N MET A 498 19.36 -10.45 37.99
CA MET A 498 19.71 -11.31 36.86
C MET A 498 18.54 -11.40 35.88
N LEU A 499 18.89 -11.64 34.62
CA LEU A 499 17.97 -11.82 33.48
C LEU A 499 18.41 -13.05 32.70
N THR A 500 17.43 -13.83 32.24
CA THR A 500 17.64 -14.94 31.33
C THR A 500 17.27 -14.49 29.93
N PHE A 501 18.21 -14.68 29.01
CA PHE A 501 18.08 -14.32 27.62
C PHE A 501 17.97 -15.57 26.75
N PRO A 502 17.15 -15.53 25.70
CA PRO A 502 17.04 -16.64 24.75
C PRO A 502 18.24 -16.65 23.79
N SER A 503 18.50 -17.79 23.14
CA SER A 503 19.65 -17.99 22.23
C SER A 503 19.84 -16.89 21.16
N GLU A 504 18.76 -16.26 20.74
CA GLU A 504 18.69 -15.16 19.77
C GLU A 504 19.45 -13.91 20.25
N TRP A 505 19.64 -13.77 21.56
CA TRP A 505 20.41 -12.69 22.16
C TRP A 505 21.86 -13.10 22.49
N GLN A 506 22.37 -14.26 22.05
CA GLN A 506 23.67 -14.81 22.47
C GLN A 506 24.86 -13.83 22.34
N ASP A 507 24.77 -12.88 21.42
CA ASP A 507 25.78 -11.85 21.12
C ASP A 507 25.38 -10.45 21.63
N TYR A 508 24.56 -10.38 22.69
CA TYR A 508 24.14 -9.10 23.27
C TYR A 508 25.31 -8.22 23.70
N ILE A 509 25.14 -6.93 23.46
CA ILE A 509 26.01 -5.86 23.94
C ILE A 509 25.44 -5.35 25.25
N VAL A 510 26.28 -5.21 26.27
CA VAL A 510 25.89 -4.65 27.56
C VAL A 510 26.76 -3.46 27.94
N ALA A 511 26.12 -2.37 28.37
CA ALA A 511 26.76 -1.17 28.89
C ALA A 511 26.24 -0.86 30.30
N GLU A 512 27.12 -1.02 31.29
CA GLU A 512 26.79 -0.80 32.70
C GLU A 512 27.23 0.59 33.18
N THR A 513 26.35 1.23 33.95
CA THR A 513 26.66 2.42 34.75
C THR A 513 26.29 2.16 36.21
N ALA A 514 26.67 3.08 37.10
CA ALA A 514 26.29 3.00 38.51
C ALA A 514 24.77 3.08 38.76
N SER A 515 23.96 3.39 37.74
CA SER A 515 22.52 3.61 37.87
C SER A 515 21.69 2.95 36.77
N SER A 516 22.30 2.20 35.85
CA SER A 516 21.58 1.58 34.74
C SER A 516 22.39 0.48 34.07
N THR A 517 21.69 -0.49 33.48
CA THR A 517 22.26 -1.49 32.60
C THR A 517 21.54 -1.42 31.26
N THR A 518 22.26 -1.05 30.22
CA THR A 518 21.73 -0.97 28.85
C THR A 518 22.13 -2.22 28.08
N PHE A 519 21.18 -2.78 27.36
CA PHE A 519 21.32 -3.96 26.52
C PHE A 519 20.97 -3.60 25.08
N GLY A 520 21.71 -4.18 24.15
CA GLY A 520 21.50 -4.05 22.72
C GLY A 520 22.12 -5.19 21.95
N LEU A 521 22.08 -5.08 20.63
CA LEU A 521 22.68 -6.02 19.69
C LEU A 521 23.53 -5.24 18.68
N GLU A 522 24.30 -5.94 17.86
CA GLU A 522 25.13 -5.26 16.86
C GLU A 522 24.28 -4.41 15.90
N GLY A 523 24.55 -3.09 15.89
CA GLY A 523 23.78 -2.10 15.13
C GLY A 523 22.93 -1.19 16.01
N ASP A 524 22.45 -1.67 17.15
CA ASP A 524 21.60 -0.94 18.11
C ASP A 524 22.04 -1.28 19.55
N ASP A 525 22.94 -0.48 20.10
CA ASP A 525 23.54 -0.74 21.41
C ASP A 525 22.67 -0.25 22.59
N ASP A 526 21.49 0.32 22.32
CA ASP A 526 20.55 0.84 23.32
C ASP A 526 19.08 0.38 23.16
N MET A 527 18.88 -0.86 22.73
CA MET A 527 17.55 -1.49 22.55
C MET A 527 16.67 -1.45 23.81
N PHE A 528 17.22 -1.75 24.99
CA PHE A 528 16.52 -1.49 26.25
C PHE A 528 17.48 -1.25 27.41
N VAL A 529 16.97 -0.57 28.44
CA VAL A 529 17.74 -0.27 29.65
C VAL A 529 16.94 -0.64 30.89
N VAL A 530 17.58 -1.34 31.83
CA VAL A 530 17.07 -1.66 33.16
C VAL A 530 17.73 -0.74 34.17
N TYR A 531 16.94 -0.08 35.01
CA TYR A 531 17.45 0.83 36.02
C TYR A 531 16.54 0.93 37.25
N PRO A 532 17.08 1.24 38.44
CA PRO A 532 16.29 1.39 39.66
C PRO A 532 15.86 2.84 39.85
N MET A 533 14.62 3.04 40.30
CA MET A 533 14.10 4.30 40.81
C MET A 533 13.85 4.18 42.31
N THR A 534 14.09 5.24 43.07
CA THR A 534 13.57 5.27 44.45
C THR A 534 12.04 5.26 44.43
N LEU A 535 11.41 4.76 45.49
CA LEU A 535 9.95 4.74 45.57
C LEU A 535 9.31 6.13 45.35
N ALA A 536 9.97 7.19 45.83
CA ALA A 536 9.52 8.56 45.61
C ALA A 536 9.65 9.02 44.14
N GLU A 537 10.72 8.62 43.45
CA GLU A 537 10.90 8.92 42.02
C GLU A 537 9.87 8.17 41.17
N TRP A 538 9.56 6.92 41.52
CA TRP A 538 8.52 6.14 40.84
C TRP A 538 7.12 6.76 41.03
N GLU A 539 6.76 7.16 42.25
CA GLU A 539 5.48 7.85 42.52
C GLU A 539 5.37 9.17 41.73
N ASP A 540 6.44 9.96 41.67
CA ASP A 540 6.48 11.20 40.88
C ASP A 540 6.41 10.91 39.37
N TYR A 541 7.05 9.84 38.90
CA TYR A 541 7.04 9.42 37.50
C TYR A 541 5.66 8.96 37.03
N GLN A 542 4.93 8.21 37.85
CA GLN A 542 3.56 7.75 37.55
C GLN A 542 2.56 8.90 37.32
N ASN A 543 2.91 10.13 37.73
CA ASN A 543 2.10 11.33 37.51
C ASN A 543 2.50 12.14 36.28
N GLN A 544 3.53 11.72 35.53
CA GLN A 544 3.99 12.36 34.30
C GLN A 544 3.32 11.74 33.06
N VAL A 545 3.17 12.54 31.99
CA VAL A 545 2.67 12.09 30.68
C VAL A 545 3.50 12.75 29.58
N PRO A 546 4.03 12.00 28.61
CA PRO A 546 3.95 10.53 28.43
C PRO A 546 4.87 9.73 29.37
N GLN A 547 4.58 8.43 29.53
CA GLN A 547 5.39 7.47 30.30
C GLN A 547 6.05 6.50 29.32
N TYR A 548 7.36 6.32 29.47
CA TYR A 548 8.22 5.50 28.61
C TYR A 548 8.94 4.37 29.38
N SER A 549 8.57 4.12 30.63
CA SER A 549 9.25 3.17 31.49
C SER A 549 8.22 2.33 32.23
N HIS A 550 8.53 1.05 32.32
CA HIS A 550 7.62 -0.01 32.70
C HIS A 550 8.15 -0.67 33.97
N TYR A 551 7.25 -0.95 34.91
CA TYR A 551 7.56 -1.65 36.15
C TYR A 551 8.02 -3.07 35.85
N ILE A 552 9.11 -3.51 36.49
CA ILE A 552 9.58 -4.90 36.48
C ILE A 552 9.27 -5.55 37.84
N ASP A 553 9.98 -5.12 38.89
CA ASP A 553 9.79 -5.59 40.27
C ASP A 553 10.32 -4.55 41.28
N GLU A 554 10.12 -4.76 42.59
CA GLU A 554 10.58 -3.85 43.65
C GLU A 554 11.21 -4.56 44.85
N ASN A 555 12.16 -3.88 45.51
CA ASN A 555 12.71 -4.28 46.80
C ASN A 555 12.44 -3.21 47.87
N GLU A 556 13.03 -3.35 49.06
CA GLU A 556 12.78 -2.41 50.17
C GLU A 556 13.19 -0.95 49.85
N ASP A 557 14.13 -0.76 48.91
CA ASP A 557 14.77 0.53 48.65
C ASP A 557 14.44 1.10 47.25
N TYR A 558 14.16 0.24 46.24
CA TYR A 558 14.03 0.63 44.84
C TYR A 558 12.92 -0.12 44.09
N VAL A 559 12.36 0.56 43.08
CA VAL A 559 11.51 0.01 42.03
C VAL A 559 12.36 -0.14 40.77
N TYR A 560 12.50 -1.35 40.25
CA TYR A 560 13.21 -1.62 39.01
C TYR A 560 12.26 -1.43 37.84
N VAL A 561 12.72 -0.70 36.84
CA VAL A 561 11.97 -0.39 35.64
C VAL A 561 12.83 -0.66 34.41
N TYR A 562 12.18 -0.91 33.28
CA TYR A 562 12.84 -0.89 31.98
C TYR A 562 12.23 0.15 31.05
N SER A 563 13.02 0.61 30.09
CA SER A 563 12.54 1.35 28.93
C SER A 563 13.21 0.83 27.68
N GLN A 564 12.44 0.69 26.61
CA GLN A 564 12.94 0.35 25.29
C GLN A 564 13.40 1.62 24.54
N GLY A 565 14.40 1.47 23.67
CA GLY A 565 14.83 2.50 22.73
C GLY A 565 13.68 2.93 21.82
N GLN A 566 13.66 4.20 21.39
CA GLN A 566 12.57 4.72 20.54
C GLN A 566 12.77 4.46 19.05
N ASP A 567 14.01 4.13 18.64
CA ASP A 567 14.44 4.04 17.24
C ASP A 567 15.12 2.68 16.97
N THR A 568 14.43 1.57 17.26
CA THR A 568 14.95 0.23 16.97
C THR A 568 15.18 0.05 15.47
N LEU A 569 16.36 -0.44 15.09
CA LEU A 569 16.64 -0.80 13.70
C LEU A 569 15.64 -1.82 13.17
N ASP A 570 15.14 -1.62 11.94
CA ASP A 570 14.18 -2.54 11.31
C ASP A 570 14.68 -4.00 11.28
N SER A 571 16.01 -4.21 11.28
CA SER A 571 16.65 -5.52 11.30
C SER A 571 16.67 -6.22 12.66
N LEU A 572 16.28 -5.52 13.74
CA LEU A 572 16.31 -6.00 15.12
C LEU A 572 14.90 -6.02 15.75
N ILE A 573 13.85 -5.92 14.92
CA ILE A 573 12.45 -5.91 15.39
C ILE A 573 12.08 -7.24 16.05
N ASP A 574 12.50 -8.37 15.49
CA ASP A 574 12.16 -9.69 16.04
C ASP A 574 12.83 -9.88 17.42
N GLU A 575 14.07 -9.42 17.59
CA GLU A 575 14.80 -9.44 18.85
C GLU A 575 14.23 -8.43 19.86
N ALA A 576 13.73 -7.28 19.39
CA ALA A 576 13.03 -6.32 20.24
C ALA A 576 11.70 -6.88 20.79
N LEU A 577 11.00 -7.74 20.03
CA LEU A 577 9.80 -8.44 20.50
C LEU A 577 10.11 -9.45 21.62
N LEU A 578 11.36 -9.89 21.75
CA LEU A 578 11.80 -10.78 22.84
C LEU A 578 12.08 -10.02 24.15
N ILE A 579 12.20 -8.69 24.13
CA ILE A 579 12.55 -7.89 25.33
C ILE A 579 11.56 -8.13 26.46
N ASP A 580 10.26 -8.17 26.19
CA ASP A 580 9.26 -8.42 27.23
C ASP A 580 9.44 -9.81 27.86
N SER A 581 9.75 -10.84 27.05
CA SER A 581 10.06 -12.18 27.56
C SER A 581 11.36 -12.25 28.35
N ILE A 582 12.37 -11.45 28.00
CA ILE A 582 13.62 -11.33 28.76
C ILE A 582 13.32 -10.66 30.10
N ILE A 583 12.58 -9.55 30.11
CA ILE A 583 12.22 -8.83 31.33
C ILE A 583 11.37 -9.68 32.28
N ASP A 584 10.49 -10.54 31.76
CA ASP A 584 9.71 -11.48 32.57
C ASP A 584 10.56 -12.50 33.34
N THR A 585 11.84 -12.65 33.00
CA THR A 585 12.80 -13.52 33.70
C THR A 585 13.60 -12.81 34.79
N PHE A 586 13.28 -11.54 35.07
CA PHE A 586 13.97 -10.75 36.09
C PHE A 586 13.87 -11.40 37.47
N GLU A 587 15.02 -11.65 38.08
CA GLU A 587 15.12 -12.17 39.45
C GLU A 587 16.15 -11.37 40.25
N PHE A 588 15.86 -11.15 41.52
CA PHE A 588 16.86 -10.62 42.45
C PHE A 588 17.91 -11.70 42.79
N ILE A 589 19.18 -11.31 42.87
CA ILE A 589 20.24 -12.21 43.33
C ILE A 589 20.01 -12.48 44.82
N GLU A 590 19.77 -13.75 45.20
CA GLU A 590 19.66 -14.14 46.61
C GLU A 590 21.02 -14.05 47.32
N ASP A 591 21.06 -13.35 48.46
CA ASP A 591 22.24 -13.21 49.36
C ASP A 591 22.74 -14.52 50.00
#